data_AF-A0A068FC51-F1
#
_entry.id   AF-A0A068FC51-F1
#
_cell.length_a   1.000
_cell.length_b   1.000
_cell.length_c   1.000
_cell.angle_alpha   90.00
_cell.angle_beta   90.00
_cell.angle_gamma   90.00
#
_symmetry.space_group_name_H-M   'P 1'
#
loop_
_entity.id
_entity.type
_entity.pdbx_description
1 polymer ?
#
loop_
_entity_poly.entity_id
_entity_poly.type
_entity_poly.pdbx_seq_one_letter_code
_entity_poly.pdbx_strand_id
1 'polypeptide(L)'
;SDITLEQLDQLTYLEMVINETLRVCPVAPMIFRRVSNEDLTLSNGLKLAVGQIVSIDIFRLHRCKEIWGPNANDFNPDNFLPA
;
A
#
# COMPACT_ATOMS: atom_id res chain seq x y z
N SER A 1 -25.44 22.32 10.50
CA SER A 1 -25.89 21.04 9.94
C SER A 1 -24.76 20.07 10.14
N ASP A 2 -24.99 18.97 10.82
CA ASP A 2 -23.95 17.98 11.09
C ASP A 2 -23.73 17.09 9.86
N ILE A 3 -22.49 16.64 9.66
CA ILE A 3 -22.14 15.69 8.60
C ILE A 3 -22.52 14.29 9.08
N THR A 4 -23.24 13.52 8.25
CA THR A 4 -23.58 12.12 8.55
C THR A 4 -22.54 11.15 7.99
N LEU A 5 -22.55 9.89 8.45
CA LEU A 5 -21.66 8.85 7.93
C LEU A 5 -21.95 8.56 6.45
N GLU A 6 -23.23 8.53 6.07
CA GLU A 6 -23.62 8.31 4.67
C GLU A 6 -23.09 9.41 3.76
N GLN A 7 -23.01 10.65 4.26
CA GLN A 7 -22.42 11.76 3.50
C GLN A 7 -20.90 11.62 3.36
N LEU A 8 -20.21 11.13 4.39
CA LEU A 8 -18.76 10.86 4.33
C LEU A 8 -18.43 9.78 3.29
N ASP A 9 -19.24 8.73 3.21
CA ASP A 9 -19.05 7.63 2.24
C ASP A 9 -19.19 8.10 0.78
N GLN A 10 -19.86 9.23 0.53
CA GLN A 10 -19.96 9.82 -0.81
C GLN A 10 -18.78 10.73 -1.18
N LEU A 11 -17.85 10.99 -0.25
CA LEU A 11 -16.70 11.88 -0.49
C LEU A 11 -15.53 11.13 -1.14
N THR A 12 -15.74 10.59 -2.34
CA THR A 12 -14.75 9.77 -3.06
C THR A 12 -13.39 10.47 -3.18
N TYR A 13 -13.36 11.76 -3.48
CA TYR A 13 -12.09 12.48 -3.60
C TYR A 13 -11.36 12.63 -2.25
N LEU A 14 -12.10 12.75 -1.15
CA LEU A 14 -11.50 12.76 0.19
C LEU A 14 -10.88 11.40 0.51
N GLU A 15 -11.55 10.31 0.15
CA GLU A 15 -11.00 8.96 0.28
C GLU A 15 -9.71 8.78 -0.52
N MET A 16 -9.68 9.27 -1.77
CA MET A 16 -8.47 9.27 -2.60
C MET A 16 -7.32 10.06 -1.94
N VAL A 17 -7.60 11.22 -1.35
CA VAL A 17 -6.62 12.03 -0.61
C VAL A 17 -6.09 11.26 0.61
N ILE A 18 -6.96 10.56 1.35
CA ILE A 18 -6.56 9.74 2.51
C ILE A 18 -5.65 8.59 2.05
N ASN A 19 -6.04 7.86 1.00
CA ASN A 19 -5.28 6.75 0.46
C ASN A 19 -3.90 7.20 -0.04
N GLU A 20 -3.83 8.32 -0.77
CA GLU A 20 -2.57 8.89 -1.23
C GLU A 20 -1.70 9.40 -0.08
N THR A 21 -2.32 9.91 0.99
CA THR A 21 -1.60 10.29 2.21
C THR A 21 -0.94 9.08 2.85
N LEU A 22 -1.64 7.95 2.95
CA LEU A 22 -1.08 6.71 3.48
C LEU A 22 -0.04 6.08 2.55
N ARG A 23 -0.16 6.29 1.24
CA ARG A 23 0.84 5.86 0.26
C ARG A 23 2.16 6.59 0.47
N VAL A 24 2.11 7.92 0.51
CA VAL A 24 3.30 8.79 0.64
C VAL A 24 3.83 8.81 2.07
N CYS A 25 2.97 8.81 3.08
CA CYS A 25 3.30 8.85 4.50
C CYS A 25 2.74 7.61 5.23
N PRO A 26 3.30 6.41 4.99
CA PRO A 26 2.80 5.20 5.63
C PRO A 26 3.11 5.23 7.13
N VAL A 27 2.12 4.85 7.95
CA VAL A 27 2.28 4.72 9.41
C VAL A 27 3.36 3.68 9.76
N ALA A 28 3.45 2.61 8.97
CA ALA A 28 4.47 1.58 9.08
C ALA A 28 5.25 1.47 7.75
N PRO A 29 6.41 2.12 7.60
CA PRO A 29 7.17 2.12 6.35
C PRO A 29 7.78 0.75 6.02
N MET A 30 7.96 -0.10 7.03
CA MET A 30 8.47 -1.46 6.89
C MET A 30 7.72 -2.39 7.85
N ILE A 31 7.36 -3.57 7.35
CA ILE A 31 6.77 -4.64 8.16
C ILE A 31 7.55 -5.93 7.99
N PHE A 32 7.47 -6.79 9.00
CA PHE A 32 8.10 -8.11 8.98
C PHE A 32 7.03 -9.19 9.06
N ARG A 33 7.25 -10.29 8.34
CA ARG A 33 6.42 -11.50 8.38
C ARG A 33 7.32 -12.71 8.53
N ARG A 34 6.91 -13.67 9.36
CA ARG A 34 7.61 -14.95 9.50
C ARG A 34 6.88 -15.98 8.65
N VAL A 35 7.60 -16.71 7.81
CA VAL A 35 7.05 -17.86 7.10
C VAL A 35 6.66 -18.90 8.14
N SER A 36 5.38 -19.25 8.17
CA SER A 36 4.79 -20.16 9.14
C SER A 36 4.34 -21.45 8.48
N ASN A 37 4.23 -22.52 9.26
CA ASN A 37 3.72 -23.84 8.87
C ASN A 37 4.66 -24.64 7.95
N GLU A 38 4.93 -24.16 6.74
CA GLU A 38 5.72 -24.85 5.73
C GLU A 38 6.49 -23.89 4.81
N ASP A 39 7.37 -24.43 3.97
CA ASP A 39 8.11 -23.67 2.97
C ASP A 39 7.13 -23.06 1.94
N LEU A 40 7.36 -21.79 1.58
CA LEU A 40 6.50 -21.03 0.67
C LEU A 40 7.25 -20.76 -0.66
N THR A 41 6.58 -20.98 -1.78
CA THR A 41 7.06 -20.51 -3.09
C THR A 41 6.21 -19.31 -3.53
N LEU A 42 6.84 -18.16 -3.74
CA LEU A 42 6.18 -16.96 -4.25
C LEU A 42 5.85 -17.11 -5.74
N SER A 43 4.96 -16.27 -6.27
CA SER A 43 4.54 -16.28 -7.68
C SER A 43 5.70 -16.07 -8.68
N ASN A 44 6.80 -15.45 -8.24
CA ASN A 44 8.01 -15.28 -9.03
C ASN A 44 9.00 -16.47 -8.91
N GLY A 45 8.61 -17.57 -8.27
CA GLY A 45 9.42 -18.77 -8.07
C GLY A 45 10.40 -18.70 -6.89
N LEU A 46 10.46 -17.59 -6.15
CA LEU A 46 11.31 -17.48 -4.97
C LEU A 46 10.82 -18.42 -3.87
N LYS A 47 11.71 -19.29 -3.38
CA LYS A 47 11.45 -20.21 -2.27
C LYS A 47 11.87 -19.59 -0.95
N LEU A 48 10.99 -19.67 0.04
CA LEU A 48 11.20 -19.16 1.40
C LEU A 48 11.03 -20.33 2.36
N ALA A 49 12.02 -20.54 3.23
CA ALA A 49 11.99 -21.64 4.18
C ALA A 49 11.07 -21.32 5.37
N VAL A 50 10.44 -22.36 5.94
CA VAL A 50 9.70 -22.24 7.20
C VAL A 50 10.58 -21.61 8.29
N GLY A 51 10.03 -20.62 8.99
CA GLY A 51 10.73 -19.87 10.03
C GLY A 51 11.53 -18.67 9.54
N GLN A 52 11.75 -18.50 8.23
CA GLN A 52 12.42 -17.32 7.66
C GLN A 52 11.61 -16.05 7.93
N ILE A 53 12.30 -14.93 8.20
CA ILE A 53 11.69 -13.60 8.31
C ILE A 53 11.82 -12.88 6.97
N VAL A 54 10.70 -12.38 6.47
CA VAL A 54 10.59 -11.55 5.27
C VAL A 54 10.31 -10.12 5.70
N SER A 55 11.14 -9.19 5.25
CA SER A 55 10.90 -7.75 5.36
C SER A 55 10.16 -7.25 4.12
N ILE A 56 9.09 -6.48 4.32
CA ILE A 56 8.36 -5.80 3.26
C ILE A 56 8.59 -4.30 3.41
N ASP A 57 9.31 -3.71 2.47
CA ASP A 57 9.58 -2.27 2.40
C ASP A 57 8.42 -1.56 1.70
N ILE A 58 7.41 -1.20 2.49
CA ILE A 58 6.20 -0.53 2.02
C ILE A 58 6.55 0.85 1.47
N PHE A 59 7.45 1.57 2.16
CA PHE A 59 7.85 2.92 1.77
C PHE A 59 8.44 2.96 0.35
N ARG A 60 9.34 2.01 0.04
CA ARG A 60 9.94 1.90 -1.29
C ARG A 60 8.94 1.39 -2.32
N LEU A 61 8.14 0.38 -1.98
CA LEU A 61 7.12 -0.18 -2.87
C LEU A 61 6.14 0.91 -3.33
N HIS A 62 5.67 1.73 -2.39
CA HIS A 62 4.77 2.83 -2.65
C HIS A 62 5.39 3.95 -3.48
N ARG A 63 6.71 4.00 -3.68
CA ARG A 63 7.42 4.97 -4.54
C ARG A 63 8.04 4.32 -5.79
N CYS A 64 7.72 3.05 -6.04
CA CYS A 64 8.25 2.34 -7.19
C CYS A 64 7.68 2.94 -8.49
N LYS A 65 8.55 3.51 -9.33
CA LYS A 65 8.16 4.13 -10.60
C LYS A 65 7.57 3.14 -11.61
N GLU A 66 7.88 1.85 -11.47
CA GLU A 66 7.28 0.80 -12.29
C GLU A 66 5.80 0.57 -11.96
N ILE A 67 5.38 0.89 -10.73
CA ILE A 67 4.00 0.71 -10.26
C ILE A 67 3.23 2.03 -10.34
N TRP A 68 3.84 3.13 -9.89
CA TRP A 68 3.19 4.44 -9.71
C TRP A 68 3.60 5.48 -10.77
N GLY A 69 4.38 5.09 -11.77
CA GLY A 69 4.83 5.97 -12.84
C GLY A 69 5.98 6.92 -12.47
N PRO A 70 6.37 7.82 -13.39
CA PRO A 70 7.56 8.67 -13.22
C PRO A 70 7.47 9.62 -12.02
N ASN A 71 6.25 10.02 -11.65
CA ASN A 71 5.92 10.95 -10.59
C ASN A 71 5.58 10.25 -9.26
N ALA A 72 6.05 9.00 -9.05
CA ALA A 72 5.75 8.21 -7.86
C ALA A 72 6.11 8.88 -6.52
N ASN A 73 6.96 9.91 -6.52
CA ASN A 73 7.32 10.67 -5.32
C ASN A 73 6.39 11.87 -5.05
N ASP A 74 5.58 12.26 -6.03
CA ASP A 74 4.66 13.38 -5.91
C ASP A 74 3.37 12.90 -5.25
N PHE A 75 2.73 13.79 -4.49
CA PHE A 75 1.40 13.53 -3.94
C PHE A 75 0.35 13.76 -5.02
N ASN A 76 -0.32 12.69 -5.45
CA ASN A 76 -1.34 12.72 -6.50
C ASN A 76 -2.52 11.79 -6.15
N PRO A 77 -3.63 12.33 -5.60
CA PRO A 77 -4.84 11.55 -5.29
C PRO A 77 -5.39 10.78 -6.49
N ASP A 78 -5.14 11.25 -7.70
CA ASP A 78 -5.64 10.63 -8.93
C ASP A 78 -5.02 9.25 -9.19
N ASN A 79 -3.96 8.86 -8.45
CA ASN A 79 -3.48 7.48 -8.47
C ASN A 79 -4.52 6.46 -7.97
N PHE A 80 -5.58 6.93 -7.29
CA PHE A 80 -6.70 6.12 -6.79
C PHE A 80 -8.02 6.45 -7.51
N LEU A 81 -7.97 6.95 -8.75
CA LEU A 81 -9.18 7.11 -9.56
C LEU A 81 -9.93 5.76 -9.69
N PRO A 82 -11.27 5.77 -9.58
CA PRO A 82 -12.08 4.59 -9.89
C PRO A 82 -11.82 4.11 -11.32
N ALA A 83 -11.78 2.79 -11.50
CA ALA A 83 -11.66 2.15 -12.82
C ALA A 83 -12.96 2.26 -13.65
#